data_AF-A0A8T5MXB2-F1
#
_entry.id   AF-A0A8T5MXB2-F1
#
_cell.length_a   1.000
_cell.length_b   1.000
_cell.length_c   1.000
_cell.angle_alpha   90.00
_cell.angle_beta   90.00
_cell.angle_gamma   90.00
#
_symmetry.space_group_name_H-M   'P 1'
#
loop_
_entity.id
_entity.type
_entity.pdbx_description
1 polymer ?
#
loop_
_entity_poly.entity_id
_entity_poly.type
_entity_poly.pdbx_seq_one_letter_code
_entity_poly.pdbx_strand_id
1 'polypeptide(L)'
;MMDDKEAVSPIISMILLITIVLVVTAAILQWATPILQRSQNEANYGAVLGYFNALDSTFEDVVNMGEGASRTVDVSIGAGNIYISEIMNETWVVSYGLNKSLRIRFFDL
;
A
#
# COMPACT_ATOMS: atom_id res chain seq x y z
N MET A 1 51.82 -10.31 -34.02
CA MET A 1 51.40 -9.37 -32.96
C MET A 1 50.20 -8.63 -33.50
N MET A 2 49.01 -9.21 -33.35
CA MET A 2 47.76 -8.58 -33.76
C MET A 2 47.13 -7.96 -32.51
N ASP A 3 46.88 -6.68 -32.66
CA ASP A 3 46.38 -5.67 -31.75
C ASP A 3 45.47 -6.17 -30.61
N ASP A 4 46.05 -6.34 -29.41
CA ASP A 4 45.26 -6.39 -28.18
C ASP A 4 44.36 -5.15 -28.05
N LYS A 5 44.73 -4.00 -28.64
CA LYS A 5 44.00 -2.73 -28.49
C LYS A 5 42.66 -2.68 -29.21
N GLU A 6 42.48 -3.43 -30.30
CA GLU A 6 41.18 -3.49 -30.99
C GLU A 6 40.14 -4.28 -30.20
N ALA A 7 40.56 -5.31 -29.45
CA ALA A 7 39.68 -6.09 -28.58
C ALA A 7 39.36 -5.39 -27.25
N VAL A 8 40.26 -4.53 -26.75
CA VAL A 8 40.05 -3.83 -25.46
C VAL A 8 38.95 -2.75 -25.58
N SER A 9 38.78 -2.11 -26.74
CA SER A 9 37.79 -1.05 -26.94
C SER A 9 36.33 -1.53 -26.74
N PRO A 10 35.86 -2.63 -27.37
CA PRO A 10 34.53 -3.18 -27.11
C PRO A 10 34.30 -3.59 -25.65
N ILE A 11 35.33 -4.15 -25.01
CA ILE A 11 35.24 -4.63 -23.63
C ILE A 11 35.08 -3.46 -22.65
N ILE A 12 35.83 -2.38 -22.84
CA ILE A 12 35.69 -1.16 -22.03
C ILE A 12 34.29 -0.55 -22.20
N SER A 13 33.77 -0.48 -23.42
CA SER A 13 32.42 0.01 -23.66
C SER A 13 31.36 -0.83 -22.95
N MET A 14 31.50 -2.16 -22.96
CA MET A 14 30.57 -3.07 -22.27
C MET A 14 30.61 -2.90 -20.74
N ILE A 15 31.80 -2.79 -20.15
CA ILE A 15 31.96 -2.53 -18.71
C ILE A 15 31.33 -1.19 -18.32
N LEU A 16 31.54 -0.14 -19.15
CA LEU A 16 30.94 1.16 -18.92
C LEU A 16 29.40 1.07 -18.94
N LEU A 17 28.85 0.36 -19.92
CA LEU A 17 27.40 0.18 -20.08
C LEU A 17 26.79 -0.56 -18.89
N ILE A 18 27.43 -1.66 -18.45
CA ILE A 18 27.03 -2.39 -17.24
C ILE A 18 27.07 -1.47 -16.01
N THR A 19 28.14 -0.67 -15.87
CA THR A 19 28.28 0.25 -14.75
C THR A 19 27.17 1.29 -14.73
N ILE A 20 26.83 1.87 -15.88
CA ILE A 20 25.73 2.84 -16.00
C ILE A 20 24.40 2.19 -15.61
N VAL A 21 24.11 0.99 -16.13
CA VAL A 21 22.87 0.27 -15.80
C VAL A 21 22.79 -0.02 -14.31
N LEU A 22 23.89 -0.45 -13.69
CA LEU A 22 23.95 -0.71 -12.25
C LEU A 22 23.69 0.56 -11.42
N VAL A 23 24.32 1.68 -11.78
CA VAL A 23 24.12 2.96 -11.08
C VAL A 23 22.68 3.44 -11.21
N VAL A 24 22.10 3.39 -12.41
CA VAL A 24 20.70 3.79 -12.63
C VAL A 24 19.75 2.89 -11.84
N THR A 25 19.99 1.58 -11.85
CA THR A 25 19.17 0.62 -11.08
C THR A 25 19.27 0.89 -9.58
N ALA A 26 20.47 1.15 -9.07
CA ALA A 26 20.67 1.50 -7.66
C ALA A 26 19.94 2.80 -7.28
N ALA A 27 19.97 3.81 -8.14
CA ALA A 27 19.24 5.07 -7.92
C ALA A 27 17.71 4.85 -7.89
N ILE A 28 17.18 4.03 -8.79
CA ILE A 28 15.75 3.66 -8.80
C ILE A 28 15.37 2.95 -7.50
N LEU A 29 16.17 1.98 -7.05
CA LEU A 29 15.89 1.24 -5.82
C LEU A 29 15.94 2.13 -4.58
N GLN A 30 16.88 3.07 -4.51
CA GLN A 30 17.02 3.96 -3.36
C GLN A 30 15.97 5.07 -3.31
N TRP A 31 15.55 5.62 -4.46
CA TRP A 31 14.70 6.82 -4.48
C TRP A 31 13.35 6.60 -5.15
N ALA A 32 13.29 5.95 -6.31
CA ALA A 32 12.03 5.79 -7.04
C ALA A 32 11.08 4.78 -6.36
N THR A 33 11.59 3.62 -5.94
CA THR A 33 10.81 2.59 -5.26
C THR A 33 10.09 3.11 -4.00
N PRO A 34 10.74 3.78 -3.04
CA PRO A 34 10.04 4.26 -1.85
C PRO A 34 9.01 5.36 -2.18
N ILE A 35 9.25 6.21 -3.19
CA ILE A 35 8.28 7.21 -3.64
C ILE A 35 7.03 6.53 -4.18
N LEU A 36 7.20 5.54 -5.06
CA LEU A 36 6.09 4.79 -5.65
C LEU A 36 5.31 4.02 -4.58
N GLN A 37 6.00 3.44 -3.59
CA GLN A 37 5.35 2.75 -2.48
C GLN A 37 4.54 3.70 -1.60
N ARG A 38 5.04 4.91 -1.31
CA ARG A 38 4.29 5.92 -0.54
C ARG A 38 3.02 6.35 -1.25
N SER A 39 3.11 6.65 -2.54
CA SER A 39 1.94 7.04 -3.35
C SER A 39 0.88 5.92 -3.41
N GLN A 40 1.31 4.67 -3.56
CA GLN A 40 0.39 3.52 -3.50
C GLN A 40 -0.25 3.38 -2.12
N ASN A 41 0.51 3.55 -1.04
CA ASN A 41 -0.02 3.48 0.32
C ASN A 41 -1.07 4.57 0.58
N GLU A 42 -0.80 5.81 0.16
CA GLU A 42 -1.74 6.93 0.27
C GLU A 42 -3.04 6.67 -0.51
N ALA A 43 -2.92 6.18 -1.74
CA ALA A 43 -4.09 5.80 -2.55
C ALA A 43 -4.92 4.70 -1.87
N ASN A 44 -4.26 3.68 -1.31
CA ASN A 44 -4.93 2.61 -0.58
C ASN A 44 -5.61 3.11 0.70
N TYR A 45 -4.98 4.02 1.46
CA TYR A 45 -5.62 4.66 2.62
C TYR A 45 -6.86 5.47 2.21
N GLY A 46 -6.76 6.27 1.14
CA GLY A 46 -7.88 7.05 0.63
C GLY A 46 -9.06 6.17 0.18
N ALA A 47 -8.79 5.06 -0.50
CA ALA A 47 -9.81 4.10 -0.89
C ALA A 47 -10.54 3.50 0.31
N VAL A 48 -9.80 3.06 1.33
CA VAL A 48 -10.39 2.49 2.55
C VAL A 48 -11.20 3.50 3.35
N LEU A 49 -10.74 4.75 3.45
CA LEU A 49 -11.53 5.83 4.04
C LEU A 49 -12.85 6.04 3.27
N GLY A 50 -12.80 6.00 1.93
CA GLY A 50 -13.99 6.06 1.09
C GLY A 50 -14.98 4.94 1.40
N TYR A 51 -14.50 3.71 1.59
CA TYR A 51 -15.36 2.58 1.96
C TYR A 51 -15.97 2.73 3.36
N PHE A 52 -15.22 3.24 4.35
CA PHE A 52 -15.79 3.50 5.68
C PHE A 52 -16.86 4.58 5.64
N ASN A 53 -16.64 5.66 4.88
CA ASN A 53 -17.67 6.68 4.70
C ASN A 53 -18.92 6.12 3.99
N ALA A 54 -18.73 5.25 3.00
CA ALA A 54 -19.85 4.61 2.30
C ALA A 54 -20.61 3.62 3.21
N LEU A 55 -19.90 2.91 4.10
CA LEU A 55 -20.52 2.06 5.11
C LEU A 55 -21.34 2.91 6.09
N ASP A 56 -20.78 4.01 6.60
CA ASP A 56 -21.46 4.93 7.52
C ASP A 56 -22.74 5.49 6.91
N SER A 57 -22.68 6.02 5.69
CA SER A 57 -23.86 6.52 4.98
C SER A 57 -24.88 5.41 4.74
N THR A 58 -24.42 4.19 4.46
CA THR A 58 -25.32 3.04 4.26
C THR A 58 -26.00 2.64 5.57
N PHE A 59 -25.31 2.73 6.70
CA PHE A 59 -25.93 2.51 8.01
C PHE A 59 -27.01 3.55 8.29
N GLU A 60 -26.73 4.83 8.05
CA GLU A 60 -27.74 5.89 8.18
C GLU A 60 -28.94 5.63 7.26
N ASP A 61 -28.70 5.24 6.01
CA ASP A 61 -29.75 4.91 5.05
C ASP A 61 -30.62 3.74 5.52
N VAL A 62 -30.02 2.65 6.00
CA VAL A 62 -30.75 1.48 6.51
C VAL A 62 -31.57 1.86 7.73
N VAL A 63 -31.02 2.67 8.64
CA VAL A 63 -31.74 3.17 9.82
C VAL A 63 -32.92 4.04 9.40
N ASN A 64 -32.74 4.93 8.42
CA ASN A 64 -33.78 5.83 7.93
C ASN A 64 -34.87 5.10 7.11
N MET A 65 -34.54 3.99 6.45
CA MET A 65 -35.48 3.19 5.65
C MET A 65 -36.41 2.32 6.52
N GLY A 66 -36.07 2.11 7.80
CA GLY A 66 -36.91 1.41 8.77
C GLY A 66 -36.75 -0.12 8.77
N GLU A 67 -37.62 -0.78 9.53
CA GLU A 67 -37.51 -2.21 9.84
C GLU A 67 -37.61 -3.08 8.58
N GLY A 68 -36.61 -3.94 8.35
CA GLY A 68 -36.51 -4.82 7.18
C GLY A 68 -35.69 -4.27 6.00
N ALA A 69 -35.19 -3.03 6.09
CA ALA A 69 -34.24 -2.51 5.11
C ALA A 69 -32.89 -3.22 5.19
N SER A 70 -32.34 -3.60 4.05
CA SER A 70 -31.02 -4.22 3.94
C SER A 70 -30.26 -3.62 2.77
N ARG A 71 -28.97 -3.34 2.99
CA ARG A 71 -28.04 -2.81 2.00
C ARG A 71 -26.74 -3.59 2.10
N THR A 72 -26.11 -3.79 0.95
CA THR A 72 -24.82 -4.47 0.83
C THR A 72 -23.81 -3.49 0.25
N VAL A 73 -22.64 -3.41 0.89
CA VAL A 73 -21.50 -2.63 0.41
C VAL A 73 -20.36 -3.60 0.13
N ASP A 74 -19.95 -3.68 -1.13
CA ASP A 74 -18.78 -4.48 -1.52
C ASP A 74 -17.50 -3.67 -1.27
N VAL A 75 -16.64 -4.18 -0.40
CA VAL A 75 -15.36 -3.54 -0.05
C VAL A 75 -14.23 -4.38 -0.63
N SER A 76 -13.38 -3.77 -1.46
CA SER A 76 -12.21 -4.43 -2.05
C SER A 76 -10.92 -3.74 -1.63
N ILE A 77 -10.03 -4.51 -0.99
CA ILE A 77 -8.76 -4.00 -0.48
C ILE A 77 -7.62 -4.55 -1.33
N GLY A 78 -6.92 -3.64 -2.00
CA GLY A 78 -5.78 -3.97 -2.86
C GLY A 78 -4.50 -4.31 -2.09
N ALA A 79 -4.29 -3.72 -0.90
CA ALA A 79 -3.15 -4.02 -0.03
C ALA A 79 -3.52 -3.77 1.45
N GLY A 80 -2.88 -4.47 2.38
CA GLY A 80 -3.13 -4.35 3.83
C GLY A 80 -4.17 -5.33 4.37
N ASN A 81 -4.51 -5.19 5.66
CA ASN A 81 -5.48 -6.04 6.34
C ASN A 81 -6.53 -5.19 7.08
N ILE A 82 -7.75 -5.70 7.17
CA ILE A 82 -8.76 -5.23 8.12
C ILE A 82 -8.59 -6.03 9.41
N TYR A 83 -8.58 -5.32 10.53
CA TYR A 83 -8.62 -5.91 11.86
C TYR A 83 -9.91 -5.48 12.53
N ILE A 84 -10.66 -6.47 13.02
CA ILE A 84 -11.87 -6.27 13.82
C ILE A 84 -11.52 -6.68 15.24
N SER A 85 -11.59 -5.73 16.15
CA SER A 85 -11.32 -5.95 17.57
C SER A 85 -12.55 -5.57 18.37
N GLU A 86 -12.93 -6.43 19.30
CA GLU A 86 -13.95 -6.13 20.30
C GLU A 86 -13.30 -5.43 21.50
N ILE A 87 -13.86 -4.30 21.91
CA ILE A 87 -13.49 -3.60 23.15
C ILE A 87 -14.54 -3.91 24.21
N MET A 88 -14.11 -4.01 25.46
CA MET A 88 -14.96 -4.25 26.63
C MET A 88 -16.23 -3.37 26.55
N ASN A 89 -17.40 -4.02 26.64
CA ASN A 89 -18.75 -3.47 26.48
C ASN A 89 -19.21 -3.20 25.03
N GLU A 90 -19.34 -4.28 24.24
CA GLU A 90 -20.14 -4.34 22.99
C GLU A 90 -19.72 -3.39 21.85
N THR A 91 -18.57 -2.74 21.97
CA THR A 91 -18.07 -1.82 20.95
C THR A 91 -17.11 -2.54 20.03
N TRP A 92 -17.51 -2.66 18.76
CA TRP A 92 -16.68 -3.22 17.70
C TRP A 92 -15.85 -2.11 17.05
N VAL A 93 -14.53 -2.29 17.02
CA VAL A 93 -13.62 -1.38 16.32
C VAL A 93 -13.08 -2.07 15.08
N VAL A 94 -13.39 -1.47 13.93
CA VAL A 94 -12.82 -1.87 12.65
C VAL A 94 -11.65 -0.93 12.35
N SER A 95 -10.49 -1.52 12.07
CA SER A 95 -9.28 -0.77 11.77
C SER A 95 -8.59 -1.34 10.54
N TYR A 96 -7.88 -0.48 9.83
CA TYR A 96 -7.14 -0.84 8.63
C TYR A 96 -5.68 -0.47 8.76
N GLY A 97 -4.81 -1.36 8.28
CA GLY A 97 -3.46 -0.90 7.95
C GLY A 97 -2.65 -1.84 7.11
N LEU A 98 -1.59 -1.24 6.59
CA LEU A 98 -0.70 -1.82 5.59
C LEU A 98 0.42 -2.67 6.20
N ASN A 99 0.61 -2.62 7.52
CA ASN A 99 1.65 -3.36 8.22
C ASN A 99 1.09 -4.61 8.93
N LYS A 100 1.86 -5.70 8.96
CA LYS A 100 1.45 -7.01 9.54
C LYS A 100 1.27 -6.99 11.06
N SER A 101 1.65 -5.92 11.75
CA SER A 101 1.57 -5.80 13.21
C SER A 101 1.01 -4.43 13.61
N LEU A 102 -0.28 -4.20 13.34
CA LEU A 102 -1.01 -3.13 14.01
C LEU A 102 -1.40 -3.60 15.41
N ARG A 103 -0.74 -3.05 16.44
CA ARG A 103 -1.14 -3.22 17.83
C ARG A 103 -1.86 -1.95 18.28
N ILE A 104 -3.18 -1.95 18.17
CA ILE A 104 -4.01 -0.88 18.69
C ILE A 104 -4.23 -1.17 20.18
N ARG A 105 -3.65 -0.35 21.06
CA ARG A 105 -3.92 -0.38 22.50
C ARG A 105 -4.72 0.86 22.84
N PHE A 106 -5.92 0.66 23.33
CA PHE A 106 -6.70 1.71 23.99
C PHE A 106 -6.29 1.70 25.47
N PHE A 107 -5.97 2.87 26.00
CA PHE A 107 -5.74 3.05 27.43
C PHE A 107 -7.01 3.68 28.00
N ASP A 108 -7.62 3.02 28.98
CA ASP A 108 -8.66 3.64 29.80
C ASP A 108 -8.00 4.71 30.69
N LEU A 109 -8.57 5.92 30.68
CA LEU A 109 -8.23 7.03 31.57
C LEU A 109 -9.08 6.96 32.84
#